data_AF-E5RHJ9-F1
#
_entry.id   AF-E5RHJ9-F1
#
_cell.length_a   1.000
_cell.length_b   1.000
_cell.length_c   1.000
_cell.angle_alpha   90.00
_cell.angle_beta   90.00
_cell.angle_gamma   90.00
#
_symmetry.space_group_name_H-M   'P 1'
#
loop_
_entity.id
_entity.type
_entity.pdbx_description
1 polymer ?
#
loop_
_entity_poly.entity_id
_entity_poly.type
_entity_poly.pdbx_seq_one_letter_code
_entity_poly.pdbx_strand_id
1 'polypeptide(L)' 'MMVNCHAHFWTTKAFLPTMLEINHGHIVTVASSLGLFSTAGVEDYCASKFGVVGFHESLSHE' A
#
# COMPACT_ATOMS: atom_id res chain seq x y z
N MET A 1 0.61 11.40 -4.02
CA MET A 1 0.16 10.83 -2.73
C MET A 1 -1.29 10.31 -2.74
N MET A 2 -2.30 11.11 -3.09
CA MET A 2 -3.72 10.71 -3.03
C MET A 2 -4.03 9.39 -3.75
N VAL A 3 -3.59 9.25 -4.99
CA VAL A 3 -3.83 8.05 -5.81
C VAL A 3 -2.86 6.94 -5.39
N ASN A 4 -1.56 7.17 -5.55
CA ASN A 4 -0.57 6.11 -5.42
C ASN A 4 -0.34 5.60 -4.00
N CYS A 5 -0.78 6.30 -2.95
CA CYS A 5 -0.55 5.91 -1.56
C CYS A 5 -1.87 5.88 -0.78
N HIS A 6 -2.59 7.00 -0.66
CA HIS A 6 -3.80 7.05 0.17
C HIS A 6 -4.91 6.11 -0.30
N ALA A 7 -5.05 5.86 -1.61
CA ALA A 7 -6.06 4.93 -2.13
C ALA A 7 -5.91 3.51 -1.55
N HIS A 8 -4.70 3.07 -1.21
CA HIS A 8 -4.47 1.77 -0.56
C HIS A 8 -5.11 1.73 0.84
N PHE A 9 -4.92 2.78 1.65
CA PHE A 9 -5.54 2.90 2.97
C PHE A 9 -7.07 2.90 2.88
N TRP A 10 -7.63 3.68 1.96
CA TRP A 10 -9.08 3.78 1.81
C TRP A 10 -9.70 2.47 1.31
N THR A 11 -9.06 1.82 0.34
CA THR A 11 -9.51 0.53 -0.19
C THR A 11 -9.44 -0.54 0.89
N THR A 12 -8.31 -0.69 1.58
CA THR A 12 -8.18 -1.65 2.68
C THR A 12 -9.21 -1.36 3.77
N LYS A 13 -9.40 -0.10 4.17
CA LYS A 13 -10.42 0.27 5.17
C LYS A 13 -11.84 -0.15 4.75
N ALA A 14 -12.15 -0.08 3.46
CA ALA A 14 -13.49 -0.42 2.96
C ALA A 14 -13.74 -1.94 2.91
N PHE A 15 -12.72 -2.75 2.60
CA PHE A 15 -12.90 -4.19 2.34
C PHE A 15 -12.37 -5.11 3.45
N LEU A 16 -11.37 -4.68 4.23
CA LEU A 16 -10.75 -5.49 5.26
C LEU A 16 -11.73 -5.98 6.34
N PRO A 17 -12.68 -5.17 6.86
CA PRO A 17 -13.60 -5.65 7.89
C PRO A 17 -14.38 -6.90 7.46
N THR A 18 -14.94 -6.90 6.24
CA THR A 18 -15.68 -8.05 5.72
C THR A 18 -14.76 -9.25 5.46
N MET A 19 -13.53 -9.04 4.99
CA MET A 19 -12.55 -10.14 4.84
C MET A 19 -12.24 -10.82 6.18
N LEU A 20 -12.15 -10.04 7.26
CA LEU A 20 -11.96 -10.55 8.62
C LEU A 20 -13.20 -11.29 9.13
N GLU A 21 -14.41 -10.75 8.91
CA GLU A 21 -15.68 -11.39 9.30
C GLU A 21 -15.84 -12.79 8.70
N ILE A 22 -15.48 -12.96 7.42
CA ILE A 22 -15.55 -14.26 6.74
C ILE A 22 -14.28 -15.10 6.88
N ASN A 23 -13.26 -14.59 7.58
CA ASN A 23 -11.93 -15.18 7.74
C ASN A 23 -11.31 -15.63 6.41
N HIS A 24 -11.48 -14.83 5.37
CA HIS A 24 -10.98 -15.12 4.02
C HIS A 24 -10.83 -13.84 3.19
N GLY A 25 -9.66 -13.66 2.60
CA GLY A 25 -9.39 -12.54 1.71
C GLY A 25 -7.92 -12.46 1.33
N HIS A 26 -7.64 -11.80 0.21
CA HIS A 26 -6.28 -11.50 -0.22
C HIS A 26 -6.20 -10.03 -0.63
N ILE A 27 -5.23 -9.32 -0.08
CA ILE A 27 -4.89 -7.95 -0.49
C ILE A 27 -3.58 -8.02 -1.25
N VAL A 28 -3.59 -7.62 -2.51
CA VAL A 28 -2.39 -7.56 -3.35
C VAL A 28 -2.10 -6.11 -3.69
N THR A 29 -0.87 -5.70 -3.43
CA THR A 29 -0.44 -4.30 -3.59
C THR A 29 0.57 -4.18 -4.73
N VAL A 30 0.31 -3.25 -5.66
CA VAL A 30 1.25 -2.96 -6.76
C VAL A 30 2.13 -1.76 -6.40
N ALA A 31 3.33 -2.05 -5.93
CA ALA A 31 4.36 -1.06 -5.64
C ALA A 31 5.29 -0.82 -6.85
N SER A 32 6.57 -0.57 -6.59
CA SER A 32 7.63 -0.39 -7.58
C SER A 32 8.97 -0.71 -6.91
N SER A 33 10.02 -0.99 -7.70
CA SER A 33 11.40 -1.01 -7.20
C SER A 33 11.78 0.32 -6.53
N LEU A 34 11.21 1.43 -7.01
CA LEU A 34 11.37 2.75 -6.40
C LEU A 34 10.60 2.94 -5.08
N GLY A 35 9.96 1.89 -4.57
CA GLY A 35 9.49 1.82 -3.18
C GLY A 35 10.53 1.25 -2.21
N LEU A 36 11.69 0.80 -2.71
CA LEU A 36 12.78 0.22 -1.92
C LEU A 36 14.05 1.07 -1.96
N PHE A 37 14.26 1.81 -3.05
CA PHE A 37 15.34 2.79 -3.23
C PHE A 37 14.84 3.96 -4.07
N SER A 38 15.52 5.11 -4.04
CA SER A 38 15.09 6.32 -4.75
C SER A 38 16.00 6.66 -5.93
N THR A 39 15.49 7.49 -6.84
CA THR A 39 16.25 8.10 -7.93
C THR A 39 15.80 9.54 -8.14
N ALA A 40 16.67 10.38 -8.70
CA ALA A 40 16.40 11.81 -8.88
C ALA A 40 15.36 12.07 -9.98
N GLY A 41 14.56 13.13 -9.83
CA GLY A 41 13.56 13.59 -10.79
C GLY A 41 12.18 12.93 -10.66
N VAL A 42 11.99 12.07 -9.66
CA VAL A 42 10.72 11.35 -9.39
C VAL A 42 10.49 11.20 -7.88
N GLU A 43 10.82 12.22 -7.09
CA GLU A 43 10.84 12.17 -5.63
C GLU A 43 9.45 11.91 -5.03
N ASP A 44 8.41 12.54 -5.58
CA ASP A 44 7.01 12.39 -5.15
C ASP A 44 6.45 10.98 -5.46
N TYR A 45 6.84 10.42 -6.60
CA TYR A 45 6.54 9.05 -6.98
C TYR A 45 7.25 8.06 -6.05
N CYS A 46 8.56 8.22 -5.81
CA CYS A 46 9.32 7.40 -4.88
C CYS A 46 8.68 7.43 -3.49
N ALA A 47 8.44 8.62 -2.94
CA ALA A 47 7.78 8.78 -1.64
C ALA A 47 6.44 8.05 -1.58
N SER A 48 5.63 8.13 -2.64
CA SER A 48 4.35 7.41 -2.70
C SER A 48 4.53 5.89 -2.69
N LYS A 49 5.55 5.35 -3.36
CA LYS A 49 5.79 3.90 -3.43
C LYS A 49 6.45 3.34 -2.17
N PHE A 50 7.31 4.10 -1.51
CA PHE A 50 7.82 3.76 -0.17
C PHE A 50 6.67 3.66 0.83
N GLY A 51 5.74 4.63 0.82
CA GLY A 51 4.58 4.61 1.69
C GLY A 51 3.70 3.36 1.48
N VAL A 52 3.54 2.92 0.24
CA VAL A 52 2.79 1.70 -0.09
C VAL A 52 3.49 0.42 0.34
N VAL A 53 4.82 0.33 0.19
CA VAL A 53 5.60 -0.81 0.67
C VAL A 53 5.46 -0.93 2.19
N GLY A 54 5.72 0.15 2.93
CA GLY A 54 5.61 0.14 4.39
C GLY A 54 4.18 -0.12 4.88
N PHE A 55 3.18 0.41 4.18
CA PHE A 55 1.77 0.10 4.46
C PHE A 55 1.47 -1.40 4.33
N HIS A 56 1.88 -2.01 3.21
CA HIS A 56 1.57 -3.42 2.96
C HIS A 56 2.34 -4.37 3.88
N GLU A 57 3.61 -4.04 4.19
CA GLU A 57 4.40 -4.76 5.19
C GLU A 57 3.73 -4.70 6.57
N SER A 58 3.31 -3.51 7.00
CA SER A 58 2.60 -3.34 8.28
C SER A 58 1.30 -4.13 8.33
N LEU A 59 0.50 -4.09 7.25
CA LEU A 59 -0.77 -4.81 7.15
C LEU A 59 -0.59 -6.34 7.17
N SER A 60 0.54 -6.85 6.68
CA SER A 60 0.83 -8.28 6.67
C SER A 60 1.22 -8.84 8.04
N HIS A 61 1.50 -7.96 9.01
CA HIS A 61 1.80 -8.32 10.39
C HIS A 61 0.59 -8.19 11.34
N GLU A 62 -0.58 -7.79 10.85
CA GLU A 62 -1.86 -7.87 11.58
C GLU A 62 -2.46 -9.28 11.52
#